data_AF-A0A424R4R0-F1
#
_entry.id   AF-A0A424R4R0-F1
#
_cell.length_a   1.000
_cell.length_b   1.000
_cell.length_c   1.000
_cell.angle_alpha   90.00
_cell.angle_beta   90.00
_cell.angle_gamma   90.00
#
_symmetry.space_group_name_H-M   'P 1'
#
loop_
_entity.id
_entity.type
_entity.pdbx_description
1 polymer ?
#
loop_
_entity_poly.entity_id
_entity_poly.type
_entity_poly.pdbx_seq_one_letter_code
_entity_poly.pdbx_strand_id
1 'polypeptide(L)'
;MAATLAMRAWSSFRDIIRFRVSRAGCCRHGAAAGRAVREASMSEPITLYSTEIDANPFPAYRRLRDEFPCYWSESAGIWFLSRYADVAGAAVDWETYSSLGGNLIDEIPGRSGGTLGTTDPPRHDRLRRLANHAFARKNLAEIIDHAEAVARRAAGECAGQVSLDFVRSFSSRVTVDTILHMLGLPQRDPAEIRSKVVLSISTDKQTKGRSAKMNEAFAEISDFLRDAVAQRRREPSDDLITKLAEAEIDGDALSEREIVLTTSMFVVAGVESLSSFMSIFALNLAQMQDVQDAVRRRPELMKQAIEESLRFNTSAQRFKRVLTRDVQLHGQVMRK
;
A
#
# COMPACT_ATOMS: atom_id res chain seq x y z
N MET A 1 -15.94 -11.76 15.44
CA MET A 1 -16.78 -10.79 14.69
C MET A 1 -16.42 -10.70 13.21
N ALA A 2 -15.20 -10.35 12.80
CA ALA A 2 -14.81 -10.30 11.38
C ALA A 2 -15.03 -11.61 10.58
N ALA A 3 -15.02 -12.78 11.24
CA ALA A 3 -15.38 -14.08 10.61
C ALA A 3 -16.86 -14.19 10.28
N THR A 4 -17.69 -13.75 11.22
CA THR A 4 -19.15 -13.88 11.16
C THR A 4 -19.75 -12.90 10.16
N LEU A 5 -19.10 -11.76 9.98
CA LEU A 5 -19.45 -10.71 9.03
C LEU A 5 -19.01 -11.04 7.59
N ALA A 6 -17.79 -11.55 7.40
CA ALA A 6 -17.34 -12.10 6.12
C ALA A 6 -18.24 -13.26 5.62
N MET A 7 -18.72 -14.13 6.51
CA MET A 7 -19.65 -15.22 6.15
C MET A 7 -21.03 -14.72 5.71
N ARG A 8 -21.55 -13.63 6.30
CA ARG A 8 -22.87 -13.06 5.98
C ARG A 8 -22.87 -12.18 4.73
N ALA A 9 -21.74 -11.58 4.39
CA ALA A 9 -21.56 -10.89 3.10
C ALA A 9 -21.48 -11.89 1.95
N TRP A 10 -20.87 -13.05 2.21
CA TRP A 10 -20.45 -13.97 1.17
C TRP A 10 -21.43 -15.11 0.86
N SER A 11 -22.39 -15.41 1.75
CA SER A 11 -23.48 -16.36 1.46
C SER A 11 -24.33 -15.95 0.25
N SER A 12 -24.35 -14.67 -0.12
CA SER A 12 -25.02 -14.15 -1.33
C SER A 12 -24.18 -14.25 -2.61
N PHE A 13 -22.93 -14.71 -2.55
CA PHE A 13 -21.97 -14.72 -3.67
C PHE A 13 -21.70 -16.10 -4.27
N ARG A 14 -22.28 -17.16 -3.70
CA ARG A 14 -21.84 -18.55 -3.92
C ARG A 14 -21.93 -19.00 -5.38
N ASP A 15 -22.80 -18.37 -6.18
CA ASP A 15 -23.13 -18.81 -7.54
C ASP A 15 -22.62 -17.88 -8.68
N ILE A 16 -21.91 -16.78 -8.40
CA ILE A 16 -21.93 -15.64 -9.34
C ILE A 16 -20.65 -15.36 -10.16
N ILE A 17 -19.45 -15.87 -9.85
CA ILE A 17 -18.24 -15.34 -10.53
C ILE A 17 -17.25 -16.41 -11.02
N ARG A 18 -17.34 -16.86 -12.27
CA ARG A 18 -16.17 -17.51 -12.91
C ARG A 18 -15.16 -16.42 -13.31
N PHE A 19 -14.07 -16.29 -12.55
CA PHE A 19 -12.99 -15.37 -12.93
C PHE A 19 -12.18 -15.98 -14.08
N ARG A 20 -12.20 -15.35 -15.25
CA ARG A 20 -11.28 -15.67 -16.36
C ARG A 20 -10.47 -14.43 -16.69
N VAL A 21 -9.17 -14.47 -16.39
CA VAL A 21 -8.25 -13.36 -16.68
C VAL A 21 -7.87 -13.43 -18.17
N SER A 22 -8.24 -12.41 -18.94
CA SER A 22 -7.74 -12.23 -20.31
C SER A 22 -6.34 -11.60 -20.23
N ARG A 23 -5.31 -12.31 -20.72
CA ARG A 23 -3.99 -11.71 -20.93
C ARG A 23 -4.03 -10.88 -22.23
N ALA A 24 -3.94 -9.56 -22.11
CA ALA A 24 -3.68 -8.70 -23.27
C ALA A 24 -2.24 -8.95 -23.78
N GLY A 25 -2.10 -9.06 -25.11
CA GLY A 25 -0.94 -9.60 -25.81
C GLY A 25 0.39 -8.86 -25.59
N CYS A 26 1.46 -9.66 -25.52
CA CYS A 26 2.85 -9.21 -25.49
C CYS A 26 3.27 -8.75 -26.89
N CYS A 27 3.46 -7.45 -27.10
CA CYS A 27 3.99 -6.90 -28.35
C CYS A 27 5.47 -7.27 -28.51
N ARG A 28 5.78 -8.09 -29.53
CA ARG A 28 7.16 -8.37 -29.97
C ARG A 28 7.71 -7.14 -30.71
N HIS A 29 8.81 -6.58 -30.23
CA HIS A 29 9.63 -5.64 -31.00
C HIS A 29 10.97 -6.27 -31.35
N GLY A 30 11.33 -6.17 -32.63
CA GLY A 30 12.50 -6.80 -33.24
C GLY A 30 13.81 -6.14 -32.82
N ALA A 31 14.85 -6.97 -32.72
CA ALA A 31 16.22 -6.56 -32.43
C ALA A 31 16.94 -6.09 -33.69
N ALA A 32 17.65 -4.98 -33.60
CA ALA A 32 18.69 -4.59 -34.55
C ALA A 32 20.05 -4.58 -33.82
N ALA A 33 21.03 -5.27 -34.38
CA ALA A 33 22.35 -5.47 -33.82
C ALA A 33 23.29 -4.28 -34.12
N GLY A 34 24.05 -3.85 -33.11
CA GLY A 34 25.15 -2.88 -33.21
C GLY A 34 26.25 -3.23 -32.22
N ARG A 35 27.52 -3.15 -32.67
CA ARG A 35 28.72 -3.79 -32.10
C ARG A 35 29.15 -3.33 -30.70
N ALA A 36 29.82 -4.27 -30.03
CA ALA A 36 30.31 -4.24 -28.66
C ALA A 36 31.43 -3.22 -28.38
N VAL A 37 31.31 -2.56 -27.23
CA VAL A 37 32.44 -2.13 -26.40
C VAL A 37 32.42 -3.01 -25.15
N ARG A 38 33.54 -3.67 -24.86
CA ARG A 38 33.72 -4.55 -23.70
C ARG A 38 33.95 -3.72 -22.44
N GLU A 39 32.90 -3.54 -21.65
CA GLU A 39 32.98 -3.44 -20.20
C GLU A 39 32.09 -4.54 -19.65
N ALA A 40 32.63 -5.41 -18.81
CA ALA A 40 31.86 -6.42 -18.10
C ALA A 40 31.03 -5.72 -17.01
N SER A 41 29.98 -5.01 -17.43
CA SER A 41 28.87 -4.62 -16.58
C SER A 41 28.15 -5.91 -16.20
N MET A 42 28.46 -6.45 -15.02
CA MET A 42 27.62 -7.47 -14.41
C MET A 42 26.25 -6.82 -14.20
N SER A 43 25.28 -7.18 -15.05
CA SER A 43 23.91 -6.73 -14.93
C SER A 43 23.42 -6.93 -13.50
N GLU A 44 22.91 -5.88 -12.85
CA GLU A 44 22.40 -5.95 -11.48
C GLU A 44 21.42 -7.12 -11.32
N PRO A 45 21.40 -7.82 -10.17
CA PRO A 45 20.54 -8.98 -9.96
C PRO A 45 19.05 -8.64 -10.00
N ILE A 46 18.71 -7.36 -9.79
CA ILE A 46 17.37 -6.78 -9.93
C ILE A 46 17.49 -5.37 -10.50
N THR A 47 16.57 -4.99 -11.38
CA THR A 47 16.41 -3.59 -11.83
C THR A 47 15.21 -2.98 -11.13
N LEU A 48 15.45 -2.05 -10.20
CA LEU A 48 14.44 -1.47 -9.31
C LEU A 48 13.20 -0.93 -10.04
N TYR A 49 13.41 -0.30 -11.19
CA TYR A 49 12.38 0.40 -11.98
C TYR A 49 11.81 -0.46 -13.14
N SER A 50 12.02 -1.78 -13.17
CA SER A 50 11.56 -2.64 -14.26
C SER A 50 10.06 -2.96 -14.17
N THR A 51 9.31 -2.67 -15.24
CA THR A 51 7.89 -3.07 -15.37
C THR A 51 7.70 -4.58 -15.49
N GLU A 52 8.66 -5.28 -16.10
CA GLU A 52 8.62 -6.74 -16.23
C GLU A 52 8.78 -7.43 -14.87
N ILE A 53 9.70 -6.92 -14.04
CA ILE A 53 9.91 -7.44 -12.67
C ILE A 53 8.68 -7.14 -11.80
N ASP A 54 8.10 -5.95 -11.89
CA ASP A 54 6.88 -5.65 -11.12
C ASP A 54 5.70 -6.55 -11.52
N ALA A 55 5.61 -6.98 -12.79
CA ALA A 55 4.56 -7.89 -13.26
C ALA A 55 4.72 -9.34 -12.75
N ASN A 56 5.96 -9.79 -12.50
CA ASN A 56 6.27 -11.09 -11.92
C ASN A 56 7.58 -11.05 -11.12
N PRO A 57 7.55 -10.60 -9.86
CA PRO A 57 8.77 -10.33 -9.10
C PRO A 57 9.41 -11.59 -8.51
N PHE A 58 8.67 -12.70 -8.42
CA PHE A 58 9.09 -13.90 -7.70
C PHE A 58 10.40 -14.53 -8.20
N PRO A 59 10.68 -14.62 -9.52
CA PRO A 59 11.96 -15.12 -10.02
C PRO A 59 13.13 -14.23 -9.59
N ALA A 60 12.99 -12.91 -9.68
CA ALA A 60 14.01 -11.95 -9.25
C ALA A 60 14.24 -12.06 -7.73
N TYR A 61 13.17 -12.15 -6.94
CA TYR A 61 13.28 -12.31 -5.48
C TYR A 61 13.92 -13.64 -5.07
N ARG A 62 13.69 -14.73 -5.80
CA ARG A 62 14.39 -15.99 -5.58
C ARG A 62 15.90 -15.82 -5.79
N ARG A 63 16.30 -15.23 -6.93
CA ARG A 63 17.71 -14.96 -7.22
C ARG A 63 18.36 -14.10 -6.13
N LEU A 64 17.68 -13.03 -5.69
CA LEU A 64 18.17 -12.21 -4.59
C LEU A 64 18.36 -13.03 -3.30
N ARG A 65 17.39 -13.85 -2.90
CA ARG A 65 17.54 -14.65 -1.67
C ARG A 65 18.63 -15.70 -1.77
N ASP A 66 18.78 -16.34 -2.91
CA ASP A 66 19.68 -17.48 -3.08
C ASP A 66 21.13 -17.01 -3.28
N GLU A 67 21.34 -15.94 -4.07
CA GLU A 67 22.66 -15.49 -4.52
C GLU A 67 23.10 -14.13 -3.95
N PHE A 68 22.16 -13.21 -3.69
CA PHE A 68 22.43 -11.81 -3.33
C PHE A 68 21.61 -11.33 -2.11
N PRO A 69 21.72 -12.00 -0.94
CA PRO A 69 20.83 -11.74 0.19
C PRO A 69 20.97 -10.34 0.79
N CYS A 70 22.17 -9.76 0.66
CA CYS A 70 22.50 -8.36 0.89
C CYS A 70 23.34 -7.85 -0.30
N TYR A 71 22.87 -6.82 -0.99
CA TYR A 71 23.48 -6.33 -2.24
C TYR A 71 23.33 -4.81 -2.41
N TRP A 72 24.39 -4.15 -2.88
CA TRP A 72 24.37 -2.73 -3.26
C TRP A 72 24.01 -2.56 -4.73
N SER A 73 22.90 -1.89 -5.01
CA SER A 73 22.55 -1.48 -6.36
C SER A 73 23.17 -0.14 -6.69
N GLU A 74 24.15 -0.13 -7.59
CA GLU A 74 24.77 1.08 -8.11
C GLU A 74 23.75 1.96 -8.86
N SER A 75 22.84 1.33 -9.61
CA SER A 75 21.89 2.06 -10.45
C SER A 75 20.76 2.75 -9.66
N ALA A 76 20.55 2.31 -8.41
CA ALA A 76 19.56 2.88 -7.50
C ALA A 76 20.19 3.57 -6.27
N GLY A 77 21.50 3.40 -6.03
CA GLY A 77 22.19 3.97 -4.87
C GLY A 77 21.66 3.47 -3.53
N ILE A 78 21.20 2.22 -3.45
CA ILE A 78 20.63 1.64 -2.22
C ILE A 78 21.05 0.17 -2.01
N TRP A 79 21.08 -0.23 -0.74
CA TRP A 79 21.20 -1.63 -0.34
C TRP A 79 19.86 -2.36 -0.40
N PHE A 80 19.89 -3.60 -0.87
CA PHE A 80 18.76 -4.54 -0.85
C PHE A 80 18.98 -5.62 0.19
N LEU A 81 17.95 -5.88 1.00
CA LEU A 81 17.84 -7.06 1.86
C LEU A 81 16.66 -7.90 1.35
N SER A 82 16.86 -9.22 1.18
CA SER A 82 15.86 -10.05 0.50
C SER A 82 15.40 -11.29 1.28
N ARG A 83 16.18 -11.76 2.26
CA ARG A 83 15.79 -12.90 3.10
C ARG A 83 14.92 -12.43 4.27
N TYR A 84 13.98 -13.29 4.66
CA TYR A 84 13.03 -13.01 5.73
C TYR A 84 13.70 -12.58 7.04
N ALA A 85 14.73 -13.31 7.50
CA ALA A 85 15.40 -13.00 8.76
C ALA A 85 16.04 -11.61 8.76
N ASP A 86 16.67 -11.21 7.66
CA ASP A 86 17.32 -9.91 7.52
C ASP A 86 16.29 -8.78 7.47
N VAL A 87 15.23 -8.94 6.66
CA VAL A 87 14.18 -7.93 6.51
C VAL A 87 13.38 -7.79 7.80
N ALA A 88 12.99 -8.90 8.43
CA ALA A 88 12.24 -8.88 9.69
C ALA A 88 13.08 -8.30 10.84
N GLY A 89 14.37 -8.64 10.91
CA GLY A 89 15.29 -8.05 11.88
C GLY A 89 15.46 -6.55 11.68
N ALA A 90 15.71 -6.10 10.44
CA ALA A 90 15.83 -4.69 10.12
C ALA A 90 14.52 -3.90 10.36
N ALA A 91 13.35 -4.55 10.22
CA ALA A 91 12.07 -3.90 10.44
C ALA A 91 11.80 -3.53 11.90
N VAL A 92 12.43 -4.24 12.86
CA VAL A 92 12.24 -3.99 14.30
C VAL A 92 13.42 -3.24 14.95
N ASP A 93 14.60 -3.27 14.34
CA ASP A 93 15.79 -2.51 14.78
C ASP A 93 15.81 -1.11 14.16
N TRP A 94 14.91 -0.25 14.63
CA TRP A 94 14.81 1.13 14.17
C TRP A 94 16.03 1.99 14.53
N GLU A 95 16.77 1.61 15.58
CA GLU A 95 18.00 2.30 16.00
C GLU A 95 19.07 2.19 14.93
N THR A 96 19.16 1.04 14.24
CA THR A 96 20.07 0.83 13.10
C THR A 96 19.45 1.23 11.76
N TYR A 97 18.18 0.88 11.55
CA TYR A 97 17.45 1.06 10.30
C TYR A 97 16.33 2.09 10.48
N SER A 98 16.73 3.37 10.47
CA SER A 98 15.86 4.51 10.73
C SER A 98 14.84 4.74 9.61
N SER A 99 13.65 5.20 9.99
CA SER A 99 12.61 5.66 9.05
C SER A 99 12.65 7.18 8.79
N LEU A 100 13.50 7.93 9.50
CA LEU A 100 13.55 9.40 9.45
C LEU A 100 13.95 9.94 8.07
N GLY A 101 14.77 9.20 7.32
CA GLY A 101 15.16 9.57 5.96
C GLY A 101 14.09 9.30 4.90
N GLY A 102 12.94 8.76 5.30
CA GLY A 102 11.86 8.37 4.39
C GLY A 102 11.75 6.86 4.20
N ASN A 103 10.59 6.42 3.72
CA ASN A 103 10.25 5.01 3.57
C ASN A 103 9.85 4.61 2.13
N LEU A 104 9.78 5.58 1.21
CA LEU A 104 9.61 5.33 -0.22
C LEU A 104 10.97 5.20 -0.91
N ILE A 105 11.00 4.53 -2.06
CA ILE A 105 12.19 4.48 -2.91
C ILE A 105 12.56 5.90 -3.33
N ASP A 106 11.68 6.54 -4.08
CA ASP A 106 11.78 7.95 -4.48
C ASP A 106 10.86 8.78 -3.59
N GLU A 107 11.47 9.54 -2.69
CA GLU A 107 10.76 10.16 -1.58
C GLU A 107 10.05 11.45 -1.97
N ILE A 108 8.96 11.75 -1.27
CA ILE A 108 8.17 12.97 -1.50
C ILE A 108 8.83 14.14 -0.75
N PRO A 109 9.13 15.27 -1.43
CA PRO A 109 9.74 16.43 -0.79
C PRO A 109 8.95 16.89 0.46
N GLY A 110 9.65 17.05 1.58
CA GLY A 110 9.08 17.54 2.84
C GLY A 110 8.25 16.52 3.64
N ARG A 111 8.15 15.26 3.20
CA ARG A 111 7.39 14.21 3.91
C ARG A 111 8.21 13.47 4.98
N SER A 112 9.48 13.17 4.69
CA SER A 112 10.39 12.47 5.61
C SER A 112 10.50 13.19 6.95
N GLY A 113 10.51 12.44 8.05
CA GLY A 113 10.49 13.01 9.41
C GLY A 113 9.16 13.65 9.84
N GLY A 114 8.16 13.72 8.94
CA GLY A 114 6.89 14.41 9.19
C GLY A 114 5.72 13.51 9.54
N THR A 115 5.70 12.28 9.03
CA THR A 115 4.57 11.34 9.18
C THR A 115 4.87 10.23 10.17
N LEU A 116 3.84 9.54 10.67
CA LEU A 116 4.02 8.37 11.53
C LEU A 116 4.94 7.32 10.88
N GLY A 117 4.75 7.03 9.59
CA GLY A 117 5.57 6.06 8.85
C GLY A 117 7.00 6.51 8.52
N THR A 118 7.37 7.75 8.83
CA THR A 118 8.69 8.34 8.56
C THR A 118 9.32 8.95 9.81
N THR A 119 8.94 8.47 10.99
CA THR A 119 9.49 8.89 12.28
C THR A 119 9.94 7.66 13.05
N ASP A 120 10.93 7.85 13.94
CA ASP A 120 11.38 6.81 14.87
C ASP A 120 10.94 7.15 16.30
N PRO A 121 10.96 6.19 17.23
CA PRO A 121 10.81 6.47 18.66
C PRO A 121 11.79 7.54 19.17
N PRO A 122 11.39 8.36 20.18
CA PRO A 122 10.12 8.33 20.90
C PRO A 122 8.97 9.06 20.18
N ARG A 123 9.27 9.84 19.12
CA ARG A 123 8.25 10.63 18.42
C ARG A 123 7.22 9.76 17.71
N HIS A 124 7.65 8.67 17.08
CA HIS A 124 6.76 7.66 16.51
C HIS A 124 5.76 7.14 17.55
N ASP A 125 6.24 6.82 18.76
CA ASP A 125 5.40 6.22 19.80
C ASP A 125 4.36 7.20 20.34
N ARG A 126 4.74 8.47 20.47
CA ARG A 126 3.80 9.58 20.77
C ARG A 126 2.71 9.68 19.70
N LEU A 127 3.10 9.82 18.43
CA LEU A 127 2.17 9.95 17.31
C LEU A 127 1.25 8.73 17.20
N ARG A 128 1.81 7.52 17.34
CA ARG A 128 1.05 6.26 17.26
C ARG A 128 0.03 6.16 18.37
N ARG A 129 0.39 6.54 19.60
CA ARG A 129 -0.49 6.50 20.76
C ARG A 129 -1.71 7.42 20.57
N LEU A 130 -1.47 8.66 20.13
CA LEU A 130 -2.53 9.63 19.85
C LEU A 130 -3.42 9.16 18.69
N ALA A 131 -2.82 8.70 17.58
CA ALA A 131 -3.56 8.19 16.44
C ALA A 131 -4.43 6.97 16.79
N ASN A 132 -3.91 6.02 17.58
CA ASN A 132 -4.65 4.82 18.00
C ASN A 132 -5.94 5.14 18.77
N HIS A 133 -6.02 6.27 19.47
CA HIS A 133 -7.25 6.69 20.14
C HIS A 133 -8.39 6.88 19.13
N ALA A 134 -8.09 7.50 17.98
CA ALA A 134 -9.04 7.72 16.91
C ALA A 134 -9.50 6.40 16.25
N PHE A 135 -8.64 5.37 16.21
CA PHE A 135 -8.95 4.02 15.69
C PHE A 135 -9.44 3.03 16.76
N ALA A 136 -9.82 3.49 17.95
CA ALA A 136 -10.39 2.61 18.96
C ALA A 136 -11.62 1.88 18.40
N ARG A 137 -11.82 0.62 18.78
CA ARG A 137 -12.88 -0.27 18.23
C ARG A 137 -14.26 0.40 18.17
N LYS A 138 -14.61 1.18 19.20
CA LYS A 138 -15.88 1.92 19.27
C LYS A 138 -16.08 2.87 18.09
N ASN A 139 -15.01 3.50 17.61
CA ASN A 139 -15.03 4.46 16.49
C ASN A 139 -15.09 3.77 15.13
N LEU A 140 -14.80 2.46 15.06
CA LEU A 140 -14.72 1.70 13.81
C LEU A 140 -15.99 0.87 13.52
N ALA A 141 -16.91 0.72 14.48
CA ALA A 141 -18.08 -0.13 14.31
C ALA A 141 -18.96 0.34 13.12
N GLU A 142 -19.29 1.63 13.08
CA GLU A 142 -20.05 2.25 11.99
C GLU A 142 -19.29 2.17 10.65
N ILE A 143 -17.97 2.34 10.67
CA ILE A 143 -17.14 2.25 9.47
C ILE A 143 -17.18 0.83 8.88
N ILE A 144 -17.18 -0.21 9.74
CA ILE A 144 -17.32 -1.60 9.29
C ILE A 144 -18.69 -1.82 8.64
N ASP A 145 -19.76 -1.38 9.28
CA ASP A 145 -21.12 -1.51 8.73
C ASP A 145 -21.25 -0.77 7.39
N HIS A 146 -20.66 0.42 7.27
CA HIS A 146 -20.60 1.17 6.03
C HIS A 146 -19.81 0.44 4.94
N ALA A 147 -18.60 -0.04 5.26
CA ALA A 147 -17.76 -0.77 4.31
C ALA A 147 -18.45 -2.03 3.79
N GLU A 148 -19.18 -2.76 4.65
CA GLU A 148 -19.99 -3.90 4.24
C GLU A 148 -21.14 -3.50 3.33
N ALA A 149 -21.83 -2.40 3.62
CA ALA A 149 -22.89 -1.91 2.77
C ALA A 149 -22.37 -1.50 1.38
N VAL A 150 -21.22 -0.83 1.31
CA VAL A 150 -20.53 -0.50 0.04
C VAL A 150 -20.15 -1.79 -0.71
N ALA A 151 -19.53 -2.75 -0.04
CA ALA A 151 -19.12 -4.01 -0.65
C ALA A 151 -20.30 -4.81 -1.20
N ARG A 152 -21.43 -4.88 -0.47
CA ARG A 152 -22.65 -5.54 -0.94
C ARG A 152 -23.23 -4.85 -2.17
N ARG A 153 -23.31 -3.51 -2.17
CA ARG A 153 -23.80 -2.75 -3.33
C ARG A 153 -22.91 -2.97 -4.56
N ALA A 154 -21.59 -2.77 -4.39
CA ALA A 154 -20.63 -2.94 -5.48
C ALA A 154 -20.67 -4.36 -6.06
N ALA A 155 -20.80 -5.38 -5.22
CA ALA A 155 -20.97 -6.76 -5.68
C ALA A 155 -22.32 -7.02 -6.37
N GLY A 156 -23.41 -6.46 -5.85
CA GLY A 156 -24.73 -6.55 -6.48
C GLY A 156 -24.73 -5.96 -7.89
N GLU A 157 -24.05 -4.83 -8.09
CA GLU A 157 -23.90 -4.20 -9.41
C GLU A 157 -22.99 -5.00 -10.36
N CYS A 158 -22.07 -5.79 -9.82
CA CYS A 158 -21.25 -6.72 -10.58
C CYS A 158 -22.01 -8.01 -10.97
N ALA A 159 -23.09 -8.34 -10.26
CA ALA A 159 -23.81 -9.59 -10.47
C ALA A 159 -24.45 -9.66 -11.86
N GLY A 160 -24.34 -10.82 -12.52
CA GLY A 160 -24.86 -11.05 -13.87
C GLY A 160 -24.00 -10.48 -15.01
N GLN A 161 -22.92 -9.75 -14.71
CA GLN A 161 -21.96 -9.34 -15.73
C GLN A 161 -21.06 -10.50 -16.16
N VAL A 162 -20.87 -10.65 -17.47
CA VAL A 162 -19.98 -11.69 -18.05
C VAL A 162 -18.50 -11.29 -17.93
N SER A 163 -18.22 -9.98 -17.88
CA SER A 163 -16.89 -9.42 -17.73
C SER A 163 -16.97 -8.08 -17.02
N LEU A 164 -15.99 -7.78 -16.17
CA LEU A 164 -15.91 -6.51 -15.46
C LEU A 164 -14.46 -6.12 -15.17
N ASP A 165 -14.22 -4.82 -15.02
CA ASP A 165 -12.99 -4.29 -14.43
C ASP A 165 -13.12 -4.34 -12.91
N PHE A 166 -12.43 -5.28 -12.26
CA PHE A 166 -12.57 -5.48 -10.82
C PHE A 166 -12.07 -4.28 -10.01
N VAL A 167 -11.07 -3.56 -10.54
CA VAL A 167 -10.52 -2.38 -9.88
C VAL A 167 -11.56 -1.27 -9.87
N ARG A 168 -12.13 -0.95 -11.03
CA ARG A 168 -13.12 0.12 -11.17
C ARG A 168 -14.46 -0.24 -10.53
N SER A 169 -14.94 -1.47 -10.74
CA SER A 169 -16.28 -1.89 -10.33
C SER A 169 -16.38 -2.32 -8.87
N PHE A 170 -15.28 -2.70 -8.22
CA PHE A 170 -15.31 -3.23 -6.85
C PHE A 170 -14.24 -2.62 -5.93
N SER A 171 -12.95 -2.89 -6.14
CA SER A 171 -11.92 -2.59 -5.12
C SER A 171 -11.74 -1.10 -4.87
N SER A 172 -11.79 -0.25 -5.90
CA SER A 172 -11.69 1.20 -5.76
C SER A 172 -12.89 1.77 -5.00
N ARG A 173 -14.10 1.29 -5.31
CA ARG A 173 -15.34 1.73 -4.66
C ARG A 173 -15.35 1.40 -3.18
N VAL A 174 -15.11 0.13 -2.85
CA VAL A 174 -15.05 -0.32 -1.44
C VAL A 174 -14.04 0.50 -0.65
N THR A 175 -12.85 0.73 -1.22
CA THR A 175 -11.78 1.40 -0.49
C THR A 175 -12.01 2.91 -0.36
N VAL A 176 -12.34 3.60 -1.46
CA VAL A 176 -12.49 5.06 -1.45
C VAL A 176 -13.76 5.49 -0.75
N ASP A 177 -14.90 4.83 -0.96
CA ASP A 177 -16.14 5.22 -0.26
C ASP A 177 -15.97 5.07 1.25
N THR A 178 -15.32 3.98 1.69
CA THR A 178 -15.02 3.75 3.11
C THR A 178 -14.08 4.82 3.68
N ILE A 179 -13.01 5.20 2.98
CA ILE A 179 -12.08 6.22 3.48
C ILE A 179 -12.75 7.61 3.54
N LEU A 180 -13.54 7.96 2.52
CA LEU A 180 -14.25 9.25 2.46
C LEU A 180 -15.27 9.33 3.59
N HIS A 181 -16.04 8.26 3.82
CA HIS A 181 -16.99 8.19 4.92
C HIS A 181 -16.30 8.27 6.28
N MET A 182 -15.24 7.48 6.50
CA MET A 182 -14.46 7.50 7.75
C MET A 182 -13.92 8.90 8.09
N LEU A 183 -13.54 9.68 7.08
CA LEU A 183 -12.96 11.02 7.24
C LEU A 183 -14.00 12.15 7.13
N GLY A 184 -15.28 11.83 6.93
CA GLY A 184 -16.34 12.83 6.72
C GLY A 184 -16.17 13.67 5.45
N LEU A 185 -15.41 13.16 4.47
CA LEU A 185 -15.10 13.87 3.24
C LEU A 185 -16.26 13.76 2.22
N PRO A 186 -16.46 14.77 1.37
CA PRO A 186 -17.50 14.73 0.35
C PRO A 186 -17.28 13.55 -0.61
N GLN A 187 -18.39 12.94 -1.04
CA GLN A 187 -18.38 11.89 -2.05
C GLN A 187 -17.79 12.42 -3.37
N ARG A 188 -16.94 11.61 -4.00
CA ARG A 188 -16.28 11.89 -5.29
C ARG A 188 -16.18 10.58 -6.07
N ASP A 189 -15.79 10.65 -7.35
CA ASP A 189 -15.56 9.43 -8.15
C ASP A 189 -14.43 8.58 -7.53
N PRO A 190 -14.73 7.35 -7.07
CA PRO A 190 -13.73 6.45 -6.49
C PRO A 190 -12.54 6.16 -7.41
N ALA A 191 -12.78 6.05 -8.72
CA ALA A 191 -11.72 5.75 -9.68
C ALA A 191 -10.77 6.95 -9.84
N GLU A 192 -11.31 8.18 -9.87
CA GLU A 192 -10.53 9.41 -9.95
C GLU A 192 -9.65 9.58 -8.70
N ILE A 193 -10.25 9.45 -7.52
CA ILE A 193 -9.53 9.62 -6.24
C ILE A 193 -8.44 8.57 -6.09
N ARG A 194 -8.74 7.29 -6.39
CA ARG A 194 -7.73 6.24 -6.37
C ARG A 194 -6.59 6.55 -7.33
N SER A 195 -6.90 6.95 -8.57
CA SER A 195 -5.88 7.28 -9.58
C SER A 195 -4.95 8.40 -9.10
N LYS A 196 -5.52 9.47 -8.54
CA LYS A 196 -4.75 10.59 -7.97
C LYS A 196 -3.90 10.15 -6.78
N VAL A 197 -4.46 9.36 -5.85
CA VAL A 197 -3.70 8.85 -4.69
C VAL A 197 -2.53 7.97 -5.14
N VAL A 198 -2.77 7.01 -6.04
CA VAL A 198 -1.72 6.15 -6.59
C VAL A 198 -0.64 6.98 -7.28
N LEU A 199 -1.04 7.97 -8.11
CA LEU A 199 -0.08 8.86 -8.78
C LEU A 199 0.76 9.66 -7.76
N SER A 200 0.17 10.09 -6.65
CA SER A 200 0.86 10.91 -5.65
C SER A 200 2.02 10.19 -4.95
N ILE A 201 1.98 8.86 -4.86
CA ILE A 201 3.06 8.05 -4.26
C ILE A 201 3.86 7.24 -5.28
N SER A 202 3.57 7.41 -6.56
CA SER A 202 4.25 6.68 -7.63
C SER A 202 5.66 7.20 -7.89
N THR A 203 6.42 6.35 -8.56
CA THR A 203 7.74 6.62 -9.13
C THR A 203 7.63 6.66 -10.65
N ASP A 204 8.29 7.64 -11.27
CA ASP A 204 8.56 7.63 -12.70
C ASP A 204 9.77 6.72 -12.97
N LYS A 205 9.50 5.62 -13.65
CA LYS A 205 10.48 4.58 -13.97
C LYS A 205 11.51 5.02 -15.02
N GLN A 206 11.15 5.97 -15.88
CA GLN A 206 12.04 6.47 -16.94
C GLN A 206 13.05 7.44 -16.36
N THR A 207 12.58 8.37 -15.54
CA THR A 207 13.43 9.37 -14.89
C THR A 207 14.04 8.89 -13.58
N LYS A 208 13.68 7.67 -13.12
CA LYS A 208 14.13 7.06 -11.85
C LYS A 208 13.94 8.01 -10.66
N GLY A 209 12.73 8.55 -10.55
CA GLY A 209 12.43 9.61 -9.59
C GLY A 209 10.98 10.03 -9.62
N ARG A 210 10.71 11.27 -9.20
CA ARG A 210 9.36 11.84 -9.20
C ARG A 210 9.20 12.88 -10.30
N SER A 211 8.08 12.83 -11.01
CA SER A 211 7.71 13.84 -12.01
C SER A 211 6.98 15.03 -11.38
N ALA A 212 6.92 16.17 -12.09
CA ALA A 212 6.14 17.34 -11.68
C ALA A 212 4.67 16.99 -11.40
N LYS A 213 4.04 16.20 -12.30
CA LYS A 213 2.64 15.75 -12.16
C LYS A 213 2.41 14.92 -10.89
N MET A 214 3.37 14.10 -10.48
CA MET A 214 3.26 13.31 -9.23
C MET A 214 3.34 14.21 -7.99
N ASN A 215 4.18 15.24 -8.04
CA ASN A 215 4.29 16.23 -6.96
C ASN A 215 3.05 17.11 -6.88
N GLU A 216 2.49 17.52 -8.02
CA GLU A 216 1.21 18.25 -8.11
C GLU A 216 0.06 17.41 -7.53
N ALA A 217 -0.06 16.13 -7.90
CA ALA A 217 -1.08 15.23 -7.33
C ALA A 217 -0.96 15.10 -5.80
N PHE A 218 0.26 15.05 -5.27
CA PHE A 218 0.48 15.03 -3.82
C PHE A 218 0.10 16.35 -3.14
N ALA A 219 0.43 17.48 -3.77
CA ALA A 219 0.06 18.81 -3.27
C ALA A 219 -1.47 18.98 -3.24
N GLU A 220 -2.18 18.63 -4.31
CA GLU A 220 -3.64 18.70 -4.39
C GLU A 220 -4.33 17.87 -3.28
N ILE A 221 -3.87 16.63 -3.06
CA ILE A 221 -4.41 15.78 -1.98
C ILE A 221 -4.12 16.42 -0.62
N SER A 222 -2.90 16.94 -0.42
CA SER A 222 -2.50 17.57 0.85
C SER A 222 -3.31 18.82 1.15
N ASP A 223 -3.59 19.65 0.15
CA ASP A 223 -4.38 20.87 0.30
C ASP A 223 -5.85 20.57 0.55
N PHE A 224 -6.43 19.60 -0.18
CA PHE A 224 -7.79 19.13 0.10
C PHE A 224 -7.95 18.64 1.54
N LEU A 225 -6.97 17.91 2.08
CA LEU A 225 -7.01 17.41 3.45
C LEU A 225 -6.71 18.49 4.48
N ARG A 226 -5.87 19.48 4.15
CA ARG A 226 -5.66 20.67 4.98
C ARG A 226 -6.97 21.45 5.16
N ASP A 227 -7.70 21.66 4.08
CA ASP A 227 -8.99 22.37 4.11
C ASP A 227 -10.01 21.59 4.94
N ALA A 228 -10.07 20.26 4.79
CA ALA A 228 -10.93 19.40 5.60
C ALA A 228 -10.60 19.52 7.09
N VAL A 229 -9.32 19.45 7.47
CA VAL A 229 -8.89 19.63 8.87
C VAL A 229 -9.26 21.02 9.39
N ALA A 230 -9.00 22.08 8.61
CA ALA A 230 -9.34 23.45 8.99
C ALA A 230 -10.85 23.65 9.17
N GLN A 231 -11.68 23.00 8.35
CA GLN A 231 -13.13 23.00 8.50
C GLN A 231 -13.54 22.34 9.82
N ARG A 232 -13.03 21.15 10.14
CA ARG A 232 -13.38 20.40 11.37
C ARG A 232 -13.00 21.14 12.64
N ARG A 233 -11.96 21.97 12.59
CA ARG A 233 -11.61 22.86 13.71
C ARG A 233 -12.66 23.93 13.99
N ARG A 234 -13.37 24.39 12.95
CA ARG A 234 -14.43 25.41 13.08
C ARG A 234 -15.78 24.78 13.39
N GLU A 235 -16.04 23.65 12.74
CA GLU A 235 -17.30 22.92 12.79
C GLU A 235 -17.00 21.42 12.95
N PRO A 236 -16.80 20.94 14.20
CA PRO A 236 -16.57 19.53 14.46
C PRO A 236 -17.73 18.65 13.97
N SER A 237 -17.39 17.48 13.43
CA SER A 237 -18.33 16.43 12.98
C SER A 237 -17.94 15.07 13.54
N ASP A 238 -18.84 14.09 13.53
CA ASP A 238 -18.52 12.73 14.01
C ASP A 238 -17.72 11.92 12.97
N ASP A 239 -16.48 12.33 12.72
CA ASP A 239 -15.55 11.67 11.81
C ASP A 239 -14.15 11.51 12.42
N LEU A 240 -13.29 10.76 11.73
CA LEU A 240 -11.94 10.47 12.21
C LEU A 240 -11.07 11.74 12.29
N ILE A 241 -11.32 12.76 11.48
CA ILE A 241 -10.52 14.01 11.52
C ILE A 241 -10.80 14.74 12.83
N THR A 242 -12.07 14.88 13.22
CA THR A 242 -12.45 15.43 14.53
C THR A 242 -11.88 14.59 15.66
N LYS A 243 -12.01 13.26 15.59
CA LYS A 243 -11.47 12.34 16.61
C LYS A 243 -9.95 12.44 16.78
N LEU A 244 -9.20 12.73 15.70
CA LEU A 244 -7.76 13.01 15.77
C LEU A 244 -7.47 14.38 16.36
N ALA A 245 -8.29 15.39 16.06
CA ALA A 245 -8.12 16.74 16.57
C ALA A 245 -8.45 16.87 18.07
N GLU A 246 -9.40 16.06 18.55
CA GLU A 246 -9.83 16.02 19.95
C GLU A 246 -9.05 14.99 20.80
N ALA A 247 -8.16 14.20 20.17
CA ALA A 247 -7.38 13.21 20.89
C ALA A 247 -6.35 13.88 21.82
N GLU A 248 -6.56 13.73 23.12
CA GLU A 248 -5.64 14.16 24.17
C GLU A 248 -5.30 12.99 25.10
N ILE A 249 -4.01 12.78 25.36
CA ILE A 249 -3.52 11.74 26.28
C ILE A 249 -2.46 12.38 27.17
N ASP A 250 -2.65 12.34 28.50
CA ASP A 250 -1.72 12.89 29.49
C ASP A 250 -1.37 14.38 29.25
N GLY A 251 -2.33 15.18 28.76
CA GLY A 251 -2.13 16.60 28.43
C GLY A 251 -1.46 16.85 27.06
N ASP A 252 -1.20 15.80 26.29
CA ASP A 252 -0.56 15.86 24.98
C ASP A 252 -1.57 15.65 23.85
N ALA A 253 -1.46 16.44 22.78
CA ALA A 253 -2.36 16.44 21.63
C ALA A 253 -1.59 16.62 20.32
N LEU A 254 -2.19 16.18 19.21
CA LEU A 254 -1.60 16.39 17.89
C LEU A 254 -1.64 17.88 17.51
N SER A 255 -0.51 18.41 17.04
CA SER A 255 -0.51 19.72 16.39
C SER A 255 -1.30 19.70 15.08
N GLU A 256 -1.74 20.86 14.60
CA GLU A 256 -2.46 20.95 13.31
C GLU A 256 -1.71 20.29 12.16
N ARG A 257 -0.39 20.52 12.10
CA ARG A 257 0.47 19.90 11.10
C ARG A 257 0.48 18.38 11.24
N GLU A 258 0.52 17.86 12.47
CA GLU A 258 0.49 16.41 12.72
C GLU A 258 -0.87 15.80 12.37
N ILE A 259 -1.98 16.50 12.61
CA ILE A 259 -3.32 16.07 12.18
C ILE A 259 -3.37 15.97 10.66
N VAL A 260 -2.96 17.02 9.93
CA VAL A 260 -2.95 17.02 8.46
C VAL A 260 -2.08 15.87 7.93
N LEU A 261 -0.85 15.72 8.41
CA LEU A 261 0.06 14.68 7.95
C LEU A 261 -0.43 13.26 8.28
N THR A 262 -1.06 13.08 9.45
CA THR A 262 -1.65 11.80 9.87
C THR A 262 -2.86 11.44 9.03
N THR A 263 -3.77 12.40 8.78
CA THR A 263 -4.92 12.24 7.90
C THR A 263 -4.49 11.93 6.46
N SER A 264 -3.53 12.68 5.92
CA SER A 264 -2.94 12.42 4.59
C SER A 264 -2.33 11.02 4.49
N MET A 265 -1.61 10.60 5.54
CA MET A 265 -1.07 9.25 5.58
C MET A 265 -2.16 8.19 5.52
N PHE A 266 -3.28 8.34 6.22
CA PHE A 266 -4.37 7.36 6.19
C PHE A 266 -5.09 7.30 4.84
N VAL A 267 -5.29 8.44 4.17
CA VAL A 267 -5.85 8.44 2.82
C VAL A 267 -4.92 7.72 1.87
N VAL A 268 -3.65 8.10 1.85
CA VAL A 268 -2.67 7.56 0.91
C VAL A 268 -2.43 6.07 1.16
N ALA A 269 -2.10 5.70 2.40
CA ALA A 269 -1.81 4.32 2.76
C ALA A 269 -3.05 3.44 2.69
N GLY A 270 -4.22 3.94 3.07
CA GLY A 270 -5.47 3.18 3.08
C GLY A 270 -6.01 2.92 1.68
N VAL A 271 -5.98 3.91 0.79
CA VAL A 271 -6.56 3.79 -0.56
C VAL A 271 -5.74 2.86 -1.46
N GLU A 272 -4.44 3.09 -1.55
CA GLU A 272 -3.61 2.35 -2.50
C GLU A 272 -3.38 0.90 -2.05
N SER A 273 -3.04 0.67 -0.78
CA SER A 273 -2.70 -0.67 -0.29
C SER A 273 -3.88 -1.64 -0.29
N LEU A 274 -5.05 -1.23 0.21
CA LEU A 274 -6.23 -2.10 0.34
C LEU A 274 -6.86 -2.39 -1.02
N SER A 275 -7.04 -1.37 -1.87
CA SER A 275 -7.60 -1.57 -3.21
C SER A 275 -6.70 -2.49 -4.05
N SER A 276 -5.39 -2.34 -3.95
CA SER A 276 -4.42 -3.19 -4.65
C SER A 276 -4.40 -4.59 -4.08
N PHE A 277 -4.44 -4.76 -2.77
CA PHE A 277 -4.54 -6.09 -2.14
C PHE A 277 -5.81 -6.83 -2.57
N MET A 278 -6.99 -6.19 -2.55
CA MET A 278 -8.22 -6.82 -3.03
C MET A 278 -8.12 -7.26 -4.49
N SER A 279 -7.44 -6.46 -5.32
CA SER A 279 -7.22 -6.77 -6.74
C SER A 279 -6.26 -7.95 -6.92
N ILE A 280 -5.17 -8.01 -6.14
CA ILE A 280 -4.25 -9.14 -6.10
C ILE A 280 -4.94 -10.40 -5.57
N PHE A 281 -5.77 -10.28 -4.54
CA PHE A 281 -6.52 -11.40 -3.98
C PHE A 281 -7.49 -11.99 -5.02
N ALA A 282 -8.23 -11.13 -5.72
CA ALA A 282 -9.09 -11.57 -6.83
C ALA A 282 -8.28 -12.23 -7.95
N LEU A 283 -7.11 -11.68 -8.31
CA LEU A 283 -6.21 -12.27 -9.29
C LEU A 283 -5.70 -13.66 -8.87
N ASN A 284 -5.28 -13.81 -7.62
CA ASN A 284 -4.81 -15.09 -7.07
C ASN A 284 -5.93 -16.14 -7.12
N LEU A 285 -7.14 -15.80 -6.66
CA LEU A 285 -8.30 -16.69 -6.75
C LEU A 285 -8.67 -17.02 -8.21
N ALA A 286 -8.48 -16.09 -9.15
CA ALA A 286 -8.73 -16.34 -10.57
C ALA A 286 -7.70 -17.27 -11.22
N GLN A 287 -6.48 -17.34 -10.67
CA GLN A 287 -5.39 -18.18 -11.17
C GLN A 287 -5.29 -19.53 -10.45
N MET A 288 -5.84 -19.64 -9.23
CA MET A 288 -5.82 -20.84 -8.38
C MET A 288 -7.24 -21.39 -8.21
N GLN A 289 -7.70 -22.15 -9.21
CA GLN A 289 -9.09 -22.62 -9.27
C GLN A 289 -9.46 -23.56 -8.12
N ASP A 290 -8.53 -24.40 -7.67
CA ASP A 290 -8.68 -25.30 -6.54
C ASP A 290 -8.93 -24.54 -5.23
N VAL A 291 -8.18 -23.46 -4.98
CA VAL A 291 -8.38 -22.56 -3.84
C VAL A 291 -9.74 -21.87 -3.96
N GLN A 292 -10.06 -21.31 -5.12
CA GLN A 292 -11.36 -20.67 -5.36
C GLN A 292 -12.53 -21.61 -5.07
N ASP A 293 -12.48 -22.86 -5.56
CA ASP A 293 -13.53 -23.86 -5.36
C ASP A 293 -13.60 -24.35 -3.91
N ALA A 294 -12.46 -24.43 -3.22
CA ALA A 294 -12.42 -24.78 -1.80
C ALA A 294 -13.10 -23.70 -0.95
N VAL A 295 -12.74 -22.43 -1.17
CA VAL A 295 -13.24 -21.29 -0.39
C VAL A 295 -14.74 -21.09 -0.68
N ARG A 296 -15.23 -21.33 -1.91
CA ARG A 296 -16.68 -21.33 -2.23
C ARG A 296 -17.49 -22.41 -1.54
N ARG A 297 -16.94 -23.63 -1.46
CA ARG A 297 -17.61 -24.75 -0.79
C ARG A 297 -17.59 -24.58 0.73
N ARG A 298 -16.55 -23.96 1.25
CA ARG A 298 -16.26 -23.76 2.68
C ARG A 298 -15.93 -22.29 2.97
N PRO A 299 -16.94 -21.41 3.10
CA PRO A 299 -16.73 -19.98 3.28
C PRO A 299 -15.87 -19.59 4.48
N GLU A 300 -15.79 -20.44 5.50
CA GLU A 300 -14.94 -20.29 6.68
C GLU A 300 -13.43 -20.24 6.35
N LEU A 301 -13.02 -20.74 5.18
CA LEU A 301 -11.64 -20.67 4.70
C LEU A 301 -11.23 -19.26 4.21
N MET A 302 -12.18 -18.34 4.03
CA MET A 302 -11.91 -17.00 3.49
C MET A 302 -10.80 -16.27 4.28
N LYS A 303 -10.80 -16.39 5.61
CA LYS A 303 -9.76 -15.79 6.43
C LYS A 303 -8.37 -16.32 6.12
N GLN A 304 -8.24 -17.64 6.02
CA GLN A 304 -6.95 -18.28 5.71
C GLN A 304 -6.50 -17.91 4.30
N ALA A 305 -7.43 -17.82 3.35
CA ALA A 305 -7.13 -17.37 1.99
C ALA A 305 -6.63 -15.92 1.94
N ILE A 306 -7.21 -15.02 2.74
CA ILE A 306 -6.74 -13.63 2.86
C ILE A 306 -5.32 -13.58 3.43
N GLU A 307 -5.05 -14.26 4.55
CA GLU A 307 -3.72 -14.31 5.16
C GLU A 307 -2.67 -14.91 4.21
N GLU A 308 -3.01 -16.01 3.54
CA GLU A 308 -2.11 -16.64 2.58
C GLU A 308 -1.86 -15.76 1.35
N SER A 309 -2.86 -15.01 0.90
CA SER A 309 -2.66 -14.04 -0.18
C SER A 309 -1.77 -12.89 0.25
N LEU A 310 -1.90 -12.38 1.48
CA LEU A 310 -1.00 -11.36 2.04
C LEU A 310 0.45 -11.85 2.09
N ARG A 311 0.66 -13.12 2.46
CA ARG A 311 1.98 -13.77 2.48
C ARG A 311 2.53 -14.03 1.07
N PHE A 312 1.69 -14.51 0.15
CA PHE A 312 2.09 -14.97 -1.17
C PHE A 312 2.37 -13.81 -2.14
N ASN A 313 1.47 -12.83 -2.21
CA ASN A 313 1.58 -11.69 -3.12
C ASN A 313 1.00 -10.43 -2.46
N THR A 314 1.88 -9.58 -1.91
CA THR A 314 1.50 -8.36 -1.21
C THR A 314 1.48 -7.14 -2.13
N SER A 315 0.63 -6.14 -1.85
CA SER A 315 0.66 -4.87 -2.59
C SER A 315 1.87 -4.02 -2.23
N ALA A 316 2.32 -4.05 -0.97
CA ALA A 316 3.47 -3.30 -0.49
C ALA A 316 4.75 -4.12 -0.59
N GLN A 317 5.43 -4.03 -1.73
CA GLN A 317 6.57 -4.89 -2.07
C GLN A 317 7.90 -4.46 -1.43
N ARG A 318 8.11 -3.16 -1.20
CA ARG A 318 9.41 -2.59 -0.78
C ARG A 318 9.21 -1.37 0.11
N PHE A 319 10.01 -1.25 1.17
CA PHE A 319 10.12 -0.04 1.98
C PHE A 319 11.59 0.29 2.23
N LYS A 320 11.94 1.57 2.13
CA LYS A 320 13.30 2.06 2.40
C LYS A 320 13.52 2.28 3.90
N ARG A 321 14.77 2.18 4.33
CA ARG A 321 15.30 2.63 5.62
C ARG A 321 16.63 3.33 5.38
N VAL A 322 17.06 4.13 6.36
CA VAL A 322 18.38 4.78 6.37
C VAL A 322 19.21 4.20 7.50
N LEU A 323 20.44 3.80 7.19
CA LEU A 323 21.37 3.31 8.19
C LEU A 323 21.80 4.44 9.11
N THR A 324 21.86 4.17 10.41
CA THR A 324 22.36 5.12 11.41
C THR A 324 23.81 4.85 11.82
N ARG A 325 24.31 3.67 11.45
CA ARG A 325 25.63 3.12 11.70
C ARG A 325 25.97 2.08 10.64
N ASP A 326 27.25 1.77 10.47
CA ASP A 326 27.69 0.71 9.56
C ASP A 326 27.19 -0.66 10.06
N VAL A 327 26.81 -1.53 9.12
CA VAL A 327 26.32 -2.88 9.40
C VAL A 327 27.08 -3.90 8.57
N GLN A 328 27.56 -4.96 9.21
CA GLN A 328 28.13 -6.11 8.54
C GLN A 328 27.08 -7.21 8.41
N LEU A 329 26.79 -7.64 7.18
CA LEU A 329 25.79 -8.67 6.90
C LEU A 329 26.14 -9.45 5.63
N HIS A 330 26.08 -10.78 5.67
CA HIS A 330 26.41 -11.66 4.53
C HIS A 330 27.75 -11.33 3.84
N GLY A 331 28.78 -10.96 4.62
CA GLY A 331 30.10 -10.58 4.11
C GLY A 331 30.17 -9.20 3.45
N GLN A 332 29.07 -8.44 3.46
CA GLN A 332 29.00 -7.05 3.00
C GLN A 332 29.11 -6.09 4.17
N VAL A 333 29.61 -4.88 3.90
CA VAL A 333 29.61 -3.76 4.85
C VAL A 333 28.71 -2.67 4.28
N MET A 334 27.51 -2.56 4.83
CA MET A 334 26.58 -1.49 4.49
C MET A 334 27.00 -0.24 5.27
N ARG A 335 27.44 0.80 4.55
CA ARG A 335 27.91 2.05 5.14
C ARG A 335 26.75 3.04 5.35
N LYS A 336 26.83 3.81 6.43
CA LYS A 336 25.91 4.92 6.72
C LYS A 336 25.95 6.02 5.66
#